data_AF-A0A382YR30-F1
#
_entry.id   AF-A0A382YR30-F1
#
_cell.length_a   1.000
_cell.length_b   1.000
_cell.length_c   1.000
_cell.angle_alpha   90.00
_cell.angle_beta   90.00
_cell.angle_gamma   90.00
#
_symmetry.space_group_name_H-M   'P 1'
#
loop_
_entity.id
_entity.type
_entity.pdbx_description
1 polymer ?
#
loop_
_entity_poly.entity_id
_entity_poly.type
_entity_poly.pdbx_seq_one_letter_code
_entity_poly.pdbx_strand_id
1 'polypeptide(L)'
;MSDDNSPQPRRWHQALGPGLITACVVIGPGSILTSSKVGASQGYGMSWVVIAAVVFMMTFTMMASRLGVVAKESPGKMLTDSAGRWLAVLIGLSVFFIASAFQFGNNLGVHTAFNAYIKFEYIVIIFINAAA
;
A
#
# COMPACT_ATOMS: atom_id res chain seq x y z
N MET A 1 29.17 -37.44 -11.31
CA MET A 1 28.30 -36.53 -12.07
C MET A 1 27.97 -35.39 -11.12
N SER A 2 28.72 -34.29 -11.19
CA SER A 2 28.56 -33.13 -10.31
C SER A 2 27.45 -32.25 -10.89
N ASP A 3 26.28 -32.27 -10.25
CA ASP A 3 25.20 -31.32 -10.54
C ASP A 3 25.64 -29.91 -10.11
N ASP A 4 26.26 -29.19 -11.04
CA ASP A 4 26.52 -27.75 -10.92
C ASP A 4 25.18 -27.00 -11.04
N ASN A 5 24.46 -26.91 -9.93
CA ASN A 5 23.26 -26.09 -9.82
C ASN A 5 23.67 -24.66 -9.43
N SER A 6 24.39 -24.01 -10.35
CA SER A 6 24.72 -22.59 -10.22
C SER A 6 23.43 -21.76 -10.40
N PRO A 7 22.99 -20.97 -9.41
CA PRO A 7 21.75 -20.22 -9.51
C PRO A 7 21.91 -19.18 -10.62
N GLN A 8 21.19 -19.37 -11.73
CA GLN A 8 21.21 -18.42 -12.83
C GLN A 8 20.83 -17.03 -12.31
N PRO A 9 21.56 -15.96 -12.70
CA PRO A 9 21.25 -14.61 -12.27
C PRO A 9 19.84 -14.26 -12.74
N ARG A 10 18.91 -14.15 -11.78
CA ARG A 10 17.53 -13.75 -12.06
C ARG A 10 17.56 -12.44 -12.84
N ARG A 11 16.93 -12.43 -14.01
CA ARG A 11 16.90 -11.25 -14.86
C ARG A 11 16.25 -10.09 -14.10
N TRP A 12 16.86 -8.91 -14.14
CA TRP A 12 16.41 -7.68 -13.45
C TRP A 12 14.89 -7.45 -13.51
N HIS A 13 14.26 -7.68 -14.67
CA HIS A 13 12.82 -7.49 -14.85
C HIS A 13 11.95 -8.50 -14.09
N GLN A 14 12.45 -9.71 -13.84
CA GLN A 14 11.74 -10.70 -13.03
C GLN A 14 11.76 -10.34 -11.53
N ALA A 15 12.78 -9.60 -11.08
CA ALA A 15 12.88 -9.11 -9.71
C ALA A 15 11.98 -7.89 -9.44
N LEU A 16 11.56 -7.16 -10.49
CA LEU A 16 10.68 -5.99 -10.36
C LEU A 16 9.24 -6.36 -9.98
N GLY A 17 8.76 -7.54 -10.37
CA GLY A 17 7.38 -7.98 -10.15
C GLY A 17 6.88 -7.79 -8.71
N PRO A 18 7.50 -8.41 -7.70
CA PRO A 18 7.04 -8.29 -6.31
C PRO A 18 7.17 -6.86 -5.75
N GLY A 19 8.16 -6.09 -6.19
CA GLY A 19 8.31 -4.68 -5.81
C GLY A 19 7.19 -3.81 -6.38
N LEU A 20 6.81 -4.03 -7.63
CA LEU A 20 5.70 -3.31 -8.26
C LEU A 20 4.36 -3.66 -7.60
N ILE A 21 4.11 -4.94 -7.32
CA ILE A 21 2.87 -5.40 -6.66
C ILE A 21 2.72 -4.75 -5.28
N THR A 22 3.80 -4.72 -4.49
CA THR A 22 3.78 -4.07 -3.16
C THR A 22 3.55 -2.57 -3.26
N ALA A 23 4.16 -1.88 -4.23
CA ALA A 23 3.91 -0.47 -4.47
C ALA A 23 2.44 -0.17 -4.84
N CYS A 24 1.86 -0.97 -5.75
CA CYS A 24 0.46 -0.82 -6.16
C CYS A 24 -0.53 -1.03 -5.00
N VAL A 25 -0.23 -1.95 -4.08
CA VAL A 25 -1.08 -2.20 -2.89
C VAL A 25 -1.06 -1.02 -1.91
N VAL A 26 0.08 -0.35 -1.78
CA VAL A 26 0.26 0.74 -0.82
C VAL A 26 -0.28 2.07 -1.36
N ILE A 27 -0.16 2.30 -2.67
CA ILE A 27 -0.68 3.49 -3.35
C ILE A 27 -2.18 3.27 -3.66
N GLY A 28 -3.01 3.42 -2.63
CA GLY A 28 -4.46 3.37 -2.76
C GLY A 28 -5.11 4.74 -3.02
N PRO A 29 -6.38 4.77 -3.50
CA PRO A 29 -7.14 6.00 -3.69
C PRO A 29 -7.26 6.85 -2.42
N GLY A 30 -7.34 6.20 -1.25
CA GLY A 30 -7.39 6.88 0.05
C GLY A 30 -6.09 7.61 0.40
N SER A 31 -4.94 6.97 0.12
CA SER A 31 -3.62 7.59 0.30
C SER A 31 -3.43 8.80 -0.61
N ILE A 32 -3.89 8.72 -1.86
CA ILE A 32 -3.83 9.82 -2.82
C ILE A 32 -4.69 10.99 -2.34
N LEU A 33 -5.94 10.75 -1.95
CA LEU A 33 -6.83 11.80 -1.47
C LEU A 33 -6.34 12.48 -0.20
N THR A 34 -5.80 11.71 0.74
CA THR A 34 -5.21 12.27 1.98
C THR A 34 -4.01 13.14 1.65
N SER A 35 -3.10 12.66 0.81
CA SER A 35 -1.91 13.40 0.40
C SER A 35 -2.28 14.69 -0.35
N SER A 36 -3.26 14.63 -1.25
CA SER A 36 -3.77 15.81 -1.96
C SER A 36 -4.43 16.80 -1.02
N LYS A 37 -5.20 16.34 -0.02
CA LYS A 37 -5.85 17.22 0.96
C LYS A 37 -4.85 17.91 1.86
N VAL A 38 -3.81 17.20 2.33
CA VAL A 38 -2.73 17.77 3.13
C VAL A 38 -1.89 18.75 2.31
N GLY A 39 -1.57 18.41 1.05
CA GLY A 39 -0.86 19.32 0.14
C GLY A 39 -1.65 20.58 -0.19
N ALA A 40 -2.98 20.47 -0.36
CA ALA A 40 -3.84 21.61 -0.61
C ALA A 40 -4.01 22.51 0.63
N SER A 41 -4.02 21.95 1.85
CA SER A 41 -4.23 22.72 3.07
C SER A 41 -2.95 23.33 3.66
N GLN A 42 -1.80 22.65 3.53
CA GLN A 42 -0.54 23.06 4.15
C GLN A 42 0.58 23.37 3.15
N GLY A 43 0.26 23.33 1.85
CA GLY A 43 1.24 23.57 0.78
C GLY A 43 2.44 22.63 0.91
N TYR A 44 3.64 23.18 0.70
CA TYR A 44 4.91 22.44 0.78
C TYR A 44 5.47 22.31 2.20
N GLY A 45 4.80 22.84 3.23
CA GLY A 45 5.29 22.81 4.61
C GLY A 45 5.45 21.39 5.18
N MET A 46 4.67 20.44 4.67
CA MET A 46 4.66 19.03 5.10
C MET A 46 5.48 18.10 4.18
N SER A 47 6.14 18.63 3.14
CA SER A 47 6.85 17.78 2.15
C SER A 47 7.96 16.93 2.77
N TRP A 48 8.60 17.41 3.85
CA TRP A 48 9.62 16.65 4.58
C TRP A 48 9.05 15.36 5.21
N VAL A 49 7.78 15.39 5.66
CA VAL A 49 7.11 14.22 6.24
C VAL A 49 6.93 13.13 5.19
N VAL A 50 6.62 13.51 3.95
CA VAL A 50 6.50 12.58 2.82
C VAL A 50 7.83 11.91 2.54
N ILE A 51 8.93 12.67 2.51
CA ILE A 51 10.28 12.11 2.31
C ILE A 51 10.62 11.14 3.44
N ALA A 52 10.39 11.53 4.69
CA ALA A 52 10.63 10.66 5.85
C ALA A 52 9.79 9.37 5.77
N ALA A 53 8.50 9.48 5.44
CA ALA A 53 7.61 8.33 5.29
C ALA A 53 8.07 7.37 4.19
N VAL A 54 8.56 7.88 3.06
CA VAL A 54 9.12 7.06 1.98
C VAL A 54 10.36 6.31 2.44
N VAL A 55 11.27 6.95 3.18
CA VAL A 55 12.47 6.28 3.74
C VAL A 55 12.05 5.16 4.70
N PHE A 56 11.13 5.43 5.63
CA PHE A 56 10.61 4.40 6.54
C PHE A 56 9.96 3.25 5.76
N MET A 57 9.11 3.55 4.78
CA MET A 57 8.45 2.54 3.96
C MET A 57 9.45 1.66 3.23
N MET A 58 10.49 2.23 2.60
CA MET A 58 11.54 1.46 1.94
C MET A 58 12.25 0.53 2.92
N THR A 59 12.65 1.02 4.09
CA THR A 59 13.36 0.21 5.09
C THR A 59 12.50 -0.95 5.61
N PHE A 60 11.25 -0.70 6.00
CA PHE A 60 10.36 -1.75 6.51
C PHE A 60 9.96 -2.74 5.41
N THR A 61 9.70 -2.29 4.19
CA THR A 61 9.36 -3.17 3.06
C THR A 61 10.55 -4.05 2.66
N MET A 62 11.77 -3.52 2.74
CA MET A 62 12.98 -4.31 2.50
C MET A 62 13.17 -5.39 3.58
N MET A 63 12.92 -5.07 4.85
CA MET A 63 12.97 -6.08 5.92
C MET A 63 11.86 -7.12 5.78
N ALA A 64 10.64 -6.69 5.46
CA ALA A 64 9.50 -7.58 5.24
C ALA A 64 9.72 -8.52 4.03
N SER A 65 10.27 -8.02 2.93
CA SER A 65 10.58 -8.84 1.76
C SER A 65 11.70 -9.85 2.05
N ARG A 66 12.75 -9.45 2.75
CA ARG A 66 13.81 -10.38 3.21
C ARG A 66 13.24 -11.45 4.14
N LEU A 67 12.40 -11.05 5.10
CA LEU A 67 11.73 -11.97 6.00
C LEU A 67 10.82 -12.93 5.22
N GLY A 68 10.05 -12.45 4.25
CA GLY A 68 9.16 -13.28 3.44
C GLY A 68 9.88 -14.30 2.55
N VAL A 69 11.11 -14.00 2.11
CA VAL A 69 11.93 -14.94 1.31
C VAL A 69 12.62 -15.98 2.20
N VAL A 70 13.05 -15.59 3.41
CA VAL A 70 13.78 -16.49 4.33
C VAL A 70 12.82 -17.31 5.21
N ALA A 71 11.64 -16.79 5.52
CA ALA A 71 10.65 -17.46 6.34
C ALA A 71 10.15 -18.74 5.65
N LYS A 72 10.37 -19.88 6.32
CA LYS A 72 9.85 -21.19 5.89
C LYS A 72 8.45 -21.46 6.43
N GLU A 73 7.98 -20.66 7.37
CA GLU A 73 6.69 -20.79 8.03
C GLU A 73 5.90 -19.49 7.91
N SER A 74 4.58 -19.56 8.16
CA SER A 74 3.74 -18.36 8.08
C SER A 74 4.15 -17.34 9.15
N PRO A 75 4.05 -16.02 8.87
CA PRO A 75 4.39 -14.98 9.84
C PRO A 75 3.64 -15.14 11.18
N GLY A 76 2.39 -15.60 11.14
CA GLY A 76 1.61 -15.87 12.35
C GLY A 76 2.12 -17.05 13.18
N LYS A 77 2.69 -18.08 12.54
CA LYS A 77 3.29 -19.21 13.24
C LYS A 77 4.63 -18.82 13.85
N MET A 78 5.47 -18.11 13.11
CA MET A 78 6.72 -17.53 13.65
C MET A 78 6.46 -16.63 14.87
N LEU A 79 5.37 -15.86 14.83
CA LEU A 79 4.96 -15.01 15.94
C LEU A 79 4.47 -15.82 17.14
N THR A 80 3.71 -16.89 16.90
CA THR A 80 3.23 -17.79 17.96
C THR A 80 4.38 -18.49 18.67
N ASP A 81 5.38 -18.94 17.91
CA ASP A 81 6.56 -19.63 18.44
C ASP A 81 7.50 -18.69 19.20
N SER A 82 7.61 -17.43 18.76
CA SER A 82 8.52 -16.45 19.40
C SER A 82 7.89 -15.72 20.59
N ALA A 83 6.60 -15.38 20.50
CA ALA A 83 5.92 -14.48 21.44
C ALA A 83 4.85 -15.18 22.30
N GLY A 84 4.53 -16.45 22.00
CA GLY A 84 3.48 -17.21 22.67
C GLY A 84 2.09 -16.97 22.09
N ARG A 85 1.20 -17.96 22.24
CA ARG A 85 -0.09 -18.02 21.54
C ARG A 85 -1.05 -16.89 21.89
N TRP A 86 -1.03 -16.43 23.13
CA TRP A 86 -1.84 -15.29 23.58
C TRP A 86 -1.40 -13.97 22.94
N LEU A 87 -0.09 -13.69 22.98
CA LEU A 87 0.45 -12.44 22.44
C LEU A 87 0.37 -12.40 20.91
N ALA A 88 0.53 -13.55 20.25
CA ALA A 88 0.32 -13.67 18.80
C ALA A 88 -1.13 -13.35 18.38
N VAL A 89 -2.13 -13.75 19.17
CA VAL A 89 -3.54 -13.40 18.92
C VAL A 89 -3.76 -11.90 19.06
N LEU A 90 -3.22 -11.27 20.11
CA LEU A 90 -3.33 -9.82 20.30
C LEU A 90 -2.71 -9.04 19.14
N ILE A 91 -1.50 -9.40 18.72
CA ILE A 91 -0.83 -8.76 17.58
C ILE A 91 -1.61 -9.01 16.29
N GLY A 92 -2.11 -10.23 16.07
CA GLY A 92 -2.95 -10.55 14.92
C GLY A 92 -4.22 -9.71 14.86
N LEU A 93 -4.88 -9.50 16.01
CA LEU A 93 -6.05 -8.64 16.12
C LEU A 93 -5.69 -7.17 15.83
N SER A 94 -4.57 -6.67 16.35
CA SER A 94 -4.10 -5.31 16.03
C SER A 94 -3.84 -5.12 14.54
N VAL A 95 -3.17 -6.08 13.89
CA VAL A 95 -2.91 -6.05 12.44
C VAL A 95 -4.22 -6.10 11.66
N PHE A 96 -5.20 -6.87 12.11
CA PHE A 96 -6.52 -6.92 11.48
C PHE A 96 -7.23 -5.56 11.52
N PHE A 97 -7.20 -4.86 12.66
CA PHE A 97 -7.77 -3.51 12.76
C PHE A 97 -7.03 -2.50 11.89
N ILE A 98 -5.70 -2.56 11.85
CA ILE A 98 -4.88 -1.70 10.97
C ILE A 98 -5.25 -1.94 9.50
N ALA A 99 -5.32 -3.20 9.07
CA ALA A 99 -5.68 -3.56 7.70
C ALA A 99 -7.11 -3.13 7.35
N SER A 100 -8.05 -3.30 8.28
CA SER A 100 -9.44 -2.87 8.11
C SER A 100 -9.55 -1.36 7.97
N ALA A 101 -8.84 -0.59 8.80
CA ALA A 101 -8.80 0.86 8.70
C ALA A 101 -8.17 1.33 7.38
N PHE A 102 -7.10 0.68 6.93
CA PHE A 102 -6.46 0.98 5.64
C PHE A 102 -7.41 0.75 4.46
N GLN A 103 -8.10 -0.40 4.45
CA GLN A 103 -9.08 -0.71 3.40
C GLN A 103 -10.30 0.22 3.45
N PHE A 104 -10.76 0.58 4.65
CA PHE A 104 -11.81 1.57 4.81
C PHE A 104 -11.40 2.93 4.22
N GLY A 105 -10.17 3.39 4.49
CA GLY A 105 -9.62 4.61 3.90
C GLY A 105 -9.56 4.55 2.37
N ASN A 106 -9.17 3.41 1.79
CA ASN A 106 -9.18 3.21 0.35
C ASN A 106 -10.60 3.26 -0.25
N ASN A 107 -11.58 2.64 0.41
CA ASN A 107 -12.97 2.67 0.00
C ASN A 107 -13.57 4.09 0.06
N LEU A 108 -13.28 4.87 1.11
CA LEU A 108 -13.65 6.28 1.17
C LEU A 108 -13.02 7.09 0.04
N GLY A 109 -11.79 6.73 -0.33
CA GLY A 109 -11.09 7.35 -1.44
C GLY A 109 -11.82 7.15 -2.76
N VAL A 110 -12.19 5.91 -3.06
CA VAL A 110 -12.99 5.55 -4.23
C VAL A 110 -14.35 6.26 -4.21
N HIS A 111 -15.04 6.26 -3.07
CA HIS A 111 -16.34 6.93 -2.93
C HIS A 111 -16.26 8.42 -3.27
N THR A 112 -15.22 9.11 -2.77
CA THR A 112 -15.01 10.54 -3.04
C THR A 112 -14.72 10.79 -4.53
N ALA A 113 -13.91 9.93 -5.15
CA ALA A 113 -13.63 10.00 -6.58
C ALA A 113 -14.90 9.82 -7.44
N PHE A 114 -15.76 8.86 -7.09
CA PHE A 114 -17.05 8.65 -7.76
C PHE A 114 -17.98 9.86 -7.61
N ASN A 115 -18.06 10.45 -6.41
CA ASN A 115 -18.88 11.65 -6.18
C ASN A 115 -18.40 12.84 -7.04
N ALA A 116 -17.09 13.01 -7.17
CA ALA A 116 -16.49 14.04 -8.02
C ALA A 116 -16.80 13.80 -9.52
N TYR A 117 -16.74 12.54 -9.98
CA TYR A 117 -16.96 12.19 -11.38
C TYR A 117 -18.44 12.33 -11.81
N ILE A 118 -19.38 11.82 -11.00
CA ILE A 118 -20.83 11.86 -11.32
C ILE A 118 -21.38 13.30 -11.38
N LYS A 119 -20.81 14.25 -10.62
CA LYS A 119 -21.22 15.66 -10.69
C LYS A 119 -20.77 16.38 -11.97
N PHE A 120 -19.75 15.88 -12.68
CA PHE A 120 -19.17 16.57 -13.83
C PHE A 120 -20.00 16.36 -15.12
N GLU A 121 -20.62 15.19 -15.31
CA GLU A 121 -21.40 14.92 -16.53
C GLU A 121 -22.75 15.64 -16.58
N TYR A 122 -23.50 15.76 -15.46
CA TYR A 122 -24.81 16.43 -15.49
C TYR A 122 -24.71 17.93 -15.79
N ILE A 123 -23.69 18.63 -15.26
CA ILE A 123 -23.52 20.06 -15.52
C ILE A 123 -23.03 20.31 -16.94
N VAL A 124 -22.08 19.53 -17.44
CA VAL A 124 -21.53 19.72 -18.80
C VAL A 124 -22.58 19.38 -19.87
N ILE A 125 -23.36 18.31 -19.68
CA ILE A 125 -24.44 17.96 -20.62
C ILE A 125 -25.56 19.00 -20.58
N ILE A 126 -25.95 19.52 -19.41
CA ILE A 126 -26.98 20.58 -19.32
C ILE A 126 -26.46 21.91 -19.87
N PHE A 127 -25.20 22.31 -19.60
CA PHE A 127 -24.65 23.55 -20.16
C PHE A 127 -24.46 23.50 -21.67
N ILE A 128 -24.02 22.36 -22.22
CA ILE A 128 -23.87 22.19 -23.67
C ILE A 128 -25.23 22.16 -24.37
N ASN A 129 -26.25 21.54 -23.77
CA ASN A 129 -27.59 21.45 -24.36
C ASN A 129 -28.45 22.71 -24.12
N ALA A 130 -28.13 23.54 -23.11
CA ALA A 130 -28.78 24.83 -22.88
C ALA A 130 -28.11 26.00 -23.64
N ALA A 131 -26.89 25.81 -24.15
CA ALA A 131 -26.16 26.79 -24.97
C ALA A 131 -26.23 26.51 -26.48
N ALA A 132 -26.97 25.47 -26.89
CA ALA A 132 -27.34 25.14 -28.27
C ALA A 132 -28.82 25.47 -28.49
#